data_AF-A0A377N7B4-F1
#
_entry.id   AF-A0A377N7B4-F1
#
_cell.length_a   1.000
_cell.length_b   1.000
_cell.length_c   1.000
_cell.angle_alpha   90.00
_cell.angle_beta   90.00
_cell.angle_gamma   90.00
#
_symmetry.space_group_name_H-M   'P 1'
#
loop_
_entity.id
_entity.type
_entity.pdbx_description
1 polymer ?
#
loop_
_entity_poly.entity_id
_entity_poly.type
_entity_poly.pdbx_seq_one_letter_code
_entity_poly.pdbx_strand_id
1 'polypeptide(L)'
;MNGNQLSAPASDEFDLVRAWQRLAVDNQVALNVCVAAALRRGVIDGDEARNQGGEFANLQSGFALTGLGSLAEASLTCDRLVQF
;
A
#
# COMPACT_ATOMS: atom_id res chain seq x y z
N MET A 1 3.63 -6.17 6.06
CA MET A 1 3.45 -5.77 4.65
C MET A 1 2.10 -5.07 4.56
N ASN A 2 2.08 -3.77 4.80
CA ASN A 2 0.90 -3.10 5.36
C ASN A 2 -0.26 -2.89 4.36
N GLY A 3 -0.03 -3.20 3.08
CA GLY A 3 -1.04 -3.12 2.02
C GLY A 3 -1.43 -4.48 1.45
N ASN A 4 -1.18 -5.61 2.13
CA ASN A 4 -1.59 -6.93 1.63
C ASN A 4 -2.93 -7.35 2.24
N GLN A 5 -3.95 -7.53 1.40
CA GLN A 5 -5.31 -7.89 1.82
C GLN A 5 -5.42 -9.29 2.45
N LEU A 6 -4.43 -10.15 2.21
CA LEU A 6 -4.35 -11.50 2.79
C LEU A 6 -3.76 -11.51 4.20
N SER A 7 -3.43 -10.34 4.76
CA SER A 7 -3.01 -10.25 6.16
C SER A 7 -4.19 -10.69 7.05
N ALA A 8 -3.98 -11.78 7.79
CA ALA A 8 -4.99 -12.40 8.65
C ALA A 8 -4.43 -12.49 10.08
N PRO A 9 -4.46 -11.38 10.85
CA PRO A 9 -4.05 -11.40 12.26
C PRO A 9 -4.98 -12.31 13.09
N ALA A 10 -4.48 -12.79 14.23
CA ALA A 10 -5.32 -13.53 15.17
C ALA A 10 -6.43 -12.63 15.76
N SER A 11 -7.46 -13.23 16.34
CA SER A 11 -8.63 -12.48 16.87
C SER A 11 -8.29 -11.51 18.00
N ASP A 12 -7.18 -11.75 18.70
CA ASP A 12 -6.64 -10.94 19.79
C ASP A 12 -5.51 -10.01 19.35
N GLU A 13 -5.18 -9.99 18.06
CA GLU A 13 -4.17 -9.11 17.46
C GLU A 13 -4.79 -7.89 16.78
N PHE A 14 -4.01 -6.80 16.70
CA PHE A 14 -4.44 -5.59 16.03
C PHE A 14 -4.31 -5.72 14.50
N ASP A 15 -5.43 -5.53 13.78
CA ASP A 15 -5.43 -5.51 12.32
C ASP A 15 -4.91 -4.17 11.78
N LEU A 16 -3.59 -4.10 11.63
CA LEU A 16 -2.88 -2.92 11.14
C LEU A 16 -3.26 -2.56 9.70
N VAL A 17 -3.55 -3.55 8.84
CA VAL A 17 -3.90 -3.29 7.43
C VAL A 17 -5.26 -2.60 7.34
N ARG A 18 -6.25 -3.09 8.10
CA ARG A 18 -7.57 -2.44 8.19
C ARG A 18 -7.48 -1.08 8.91
N ALA A 19 -6.60 -0.93 9.89
CA ALA A 19 -6.39 0.36 10.56
C ALA A 19 -5.87 1.43 9.59
N TRP A 20 -4.89 1.11 8.73
CA TRP A 20 -4.43 2.02 7.67
C TRP A 20 -5.56 2.37 6.70
N GLN A 21 -6.31 1.37 6.25
CA GLN A 21 -7.46 1.60 5.36
C GLN A 21 -8.48 2.58 5.98
N ARG A 22 -8.82 2.39 7.26
CA ARG A 22 -9.72 3.30 7.99
C ARG A 22 -9.16 4.71 8.07
N LEU A 23 -7.88 4.85 8.43
CA LEU A 23 -7.21 6.16 8.46
C LEU A 23 -7.31 6.88 7.11
N ALA A 24 -7.07 6.17 6.01
CA ALA A 24 -7.16 6.72 4.66
C ALA A 24 -8.56 7.20 4.29
N VAL A 25 -9.59 6.42 4.64
CA VAL A 25 -10.99 6.79 4.40
C VAL A 25 -11.39 7.98 5.27
N ASP A 26 -11.13 7.91 6.57
CA ASP A 26 -11.61 8.91 7.54
C ASP A 26 -10.90 10.26 7.38
N ASN A 27 -9.64 10.25 6.95
CA ASN A 27 -8.80 11.45 6.88
C ASN A 27 -8.35 11.81 5.45
N GLN A 28 -8.81 11.07 4.44
CA GLN A 28 -8.45 11.29 3.03
C GLN A 28 -6.94 11.28 2.79
N VAL A 29 -6.23 10.37 3.47
CA VAL A 29 -4.77 10.24 3.38
C VAL A 29 -4.41 9.23 2.29
N ALA A 30 -3.47 9.61 1.41
CA ALA A 30 -2.95 8.72 0.38
C ALA A 30 -2.03 7.65 0.99
N LEU A 31 -2.28 6.38 0.66
CA LEU A 31 -1.45 5.24 1.08
C LEU A 31 -0.67 4.68 -0.10
N ASN A 32 0.52 5.23 -0.31
CA ASN A 32 1.38 4.88 -1.44
C ASN A 32 2.34 3.74 -1.07
N VAL A 33 2.42 2.71 -1.92
CA VAL A 33 3.36 1.59 -1.79
C VAL A 33 4.26 1.56 -3.01
N CYS A 34 5.58 1.54 -2.81
CA CYS A 34 6.52 1.45 -3.92
C CYS A 34 6.28 0.18 -4.76
N VAL A 35 5.93 0.34 -6.04
CA VAL A 35 5.61 -0.75 -6.99
C VAL A 35 6.74 -1.78 -7.07
N ALA A 36 7.98 -1.34 -7.25
CA ALA A 36 9.12 -2.24 -7.35
C ALA A 36 9.36 -3.05 -6.05
N ALA A 37 9.08 -2.45 -4.89
CA ALA A 37 9.21 -3.10 -3.60
C ALA A 37 8.04 -4.05 -3.29
N ALA A 38 6.84 -3.72 -3.76
CA ALA A 38 5.62 -4.50 -3.67
C ALA A 38 5.74 -5.79 -4.48
N LEU A 39 6.05 -5.69 -5.78
CA LEU A 39 6.17 -6.81 -6.69
C LEU A 39 7.23 -7.83 -6.23
N ARG A 40 8.41 -7.37 -5.80
CA ARG A 40 9.46 -8.25 -5.24
C ARG A 40 9.02 -9.06 -4.02
N ARG A 41 7.93 -8.65 -3.35
CA ARG A 41 7.37 -9.34 -2.18
C ARG A 41 5.99 -9.94 -2.44
N GLY A 42 5.54 -9.96 -3.71
CA GLY A 42 4.26 -10.54 -4.09
C GLY A 42 3.04 -9.73 -3.64
N VAL A 43 3.16 -8.40 -3.50
CA VAL A 43 1.98 -7.51 -3.42
C VAL A 43 1.72 -6.96 -4.80
N ILE A 44 0.56 -7.28 -5.34
CA ILE A 44 0.16 -7.01 -6.72
C ILE A 44 -1.26 -6.43 -6.71
N ASP A 45 -1.48 -5.36 -7.47
CA ASP A 45 -2.81 -4.86 -7.76
C ASP A 45 -3.39 -5.50 -9.04
N GLY A 46 -4.62 -5.14 -9.39
CA GLY A 46 -5.29 -5.72 -10.56
C GLY A 46 -4.61 -5.36 -11.89
N ASP A 47 -3.96 -4.20 -11.99
CA ASP A 47 -3.29 -3.77 -13.21
C ASP A 47 -2.00 -4.56 -13.42
N GLU A 48 -1.16 -4.67 -12.38
CA GLU A 48 0.07 -5.45 -12.41
C GLU A 48 -0.18 -6.94 -12.60
N ALA A 49 -1.25 -7.49 -12.00
CA ALA A 49 -1.67 -8.88 -12.24
C ALA A 49 -1.93 -9.11 -13.73
N ARG A 50 -2.76 -8.25 -14.35
CA ARG A 50 -3.09 -8.34 -15.77
C ARG A 50 -1.86 -8.19 -16.67
N ASN A 51 -0.97 -7.24 -16.37
CA ASN A 51 0.25 -6.99 -17.14
C ASN A 51 1.19 -8.21 -17.16
N GLN A 52 1.16 -9.02 -16.11
CA GLN A 52 1.99 -10.22 -15.98
C GLN A 52 1.25 -11.51 -16.41
N GLY A 53 0.03 -11.39 -16.95
CA GLY A 53 -0.79 -12.54 -17.37
C GLY A 53 -1.38 -13.35 -16.20
N GLY A 54 -1.42 -12.77 -15.00
CA GLY A 54 -2.03 -13.35 -13.81
C GLY A 54 -3.44 -12.83 -13.56
N GLU A 55 -4.22 -13.59 -12.79
CA GLU A 55 -5.58 -13.21 -12.37
C GLU A 55 -5.65 -12.80 -10.89
N PHE A 56 -4.54 -12.94 -10.16
CA PHE A 56 -4.51 -12.75 -8.72
C PHE A 56 -3.95 -11.38 -8.33
N ALA A 57 -4.74 -10.62 -7.58
CA ALA A 57 -4.33 -9.39 -6.93
C ALA A 57 -4.57 -9.50 -5.42
N ASN A 58 -3.66 -8.94 -4.64
CA ASN A 58 -3.73 -8.93 -3.19
C ASN A 58 -3.39 -7.58 -2.55
N LEU A 59 -3.28 -6.51 -3.34
CA LEU A 59 -3.22 -5.17 -2.79
C LEU A 59 -4.52 -4.83 -2.07
N GLN A 60 -4.40 -4.38 -0.83
CA GLN A 60 -5.51 -3.90 -0.02
C GLN A 60 -6.15 -2.65 -0.64
N SER A 61 -7.48 -2.64 -0.72
CA SER A 61 -8.20 -1.45 -1.18
C SER A 61 -7.91 -0.22 -0.31
N GLY A 62 -7.73 0.92 -0.97
CA GLY A 62 -7.28 2.18 -0.35
C GLY A 62 -5.76 2.40 -0.45
N PHE A 63 -4.98 1.36 -0.75
CA PHE A 63 -3.57 1.51 -1.13
C PHE A 63 -3.42 1.66 -2.64
N ALA A 64 -2.36 2.33 -3.07
CA ALA A 64 -1.97 2.46 -4.47
C ALA A 64 -0.51 2.06 -4.68
N LEU A 65 -0.21 1.34 -5.77
CA LEU A 65 1.17 1.14 -6.20
C LEU A 65 1.69 2.40 -6.88
N THR A 66 2.82 2.92 -6.40
CA THR A 66 3.43 4.14 -6.93
C THR A 66 4.91 3.96 -7.25
N GLY A 67 5.42 4.77 -8.16
CA GLY A 67 6.85 4.89 -8.41
C GLY A 67 7.59 5.56 -7.26
N LEU A 68 8.92 5.44 -7.24
CA LEU A 68 9.77 6.14 -6.26
C LEU A 68 9.66 7.68 -6.39
N GLY A 69 9.33 8.17 -7.59
CA GLY A 69 9.10 9.60 -7.85
C GLY A 69 8.07 10.23 -6.92
N SER A 70 7.00 9.52 -6.55
CA SER A 70 5.97 10.04 -5.64
C SER A 70 6.51 10.32 -4.23
N LEU A 71 7.48 9.52 -3.76
CA LEU A 71 8.16 9.80 -2.49
C LEU A 71 9.06 11.02 -2.60
N ALA A 72 9.81 11.15 -3.70
CA ALA A 72 10.67 12.30 -3.94
C ALA A 72 9.85 13.60 -4.02
N GLU A 73 8.74 13.59 -4.77
CA GLU A 73 7.81 14.71 -4.87
C GLU A 73 7.21 15.08 -3.51
N ALA A 74 6.71 14.09 -2.75
CA ALA A 74 6.20 14.34 -1.40
C ALA A 74 7.28 14.95 -0.50
N SER A 75 8.52 14.46 -0.58
CA SER A 75 9.64 14.96 0.23
C SER A 75 10.04 16.40 -0.13
N LEU A 76 9.86 16.79 -1.39
CA LEU A 76 10.15 18.15 -1.87
C LEU A 76 9.03 19.15 -1.57
N THR A 77 7.79 18.68 -1.44
CA THR A 77 6.59 19.53 -1.32
C THR A 77 6.06 19.61 0.10
N CYS A 78 6.30 18.61 0.95
CA CYS A 78 5.89 18.64 2.35
C CYS A 78 6.79 19.56 3.18
N ASP A 79 6.22 20.19 4.21
CA ASP A 79 7.02 20.94 5.19
C ASP A 79 7.91 20.03 6.03
N ARG A 80 7.48 18.79 6.26
CA ARG A 80 8.13 17.83 7.19
C ARG A 80 8.01 16.40 6.66
N LEU A 81 9.12 15.68 6.71
CA LEU A 81 9.19 14.25 6.45
C LEU A 81 9.49 13.51 7.76
N VAL A 82 8.64 12.55 8.12
CA VAL A 82 8.85 11.65 9.27
C VAL A 82 9.05 10.22 8.76
N GLN A 83 10.11 9.56 9.22
CA GLN A 83 10.46 8.19 8.87
C GLN A 83 10.36 7.29 10.12
N PHE A 84 9.88 6.06 9.94
CA PHE A 84 9.65 5.07 10.99
C PHE A 84 10.45 3.79 10.72
#